data_AF-A0A920T197-F1
#
_entry.id   AF-A0A920T197-F1
#
_cell.length_a   1.000
_cell.length_b   1.000
_cell.length_c   1.000
_cell.angle_alpha   90.00
_cell.angle_beta   90.00
_cell.angle_gamma   90.00
#
_symmetry.space_group_name_H-M   'P 1'
#
loop_
_entity.id
_entity.type
_entity.pdbx_description
1 polymer ?
#
loop_
_entity_poly.entity_id
_entity_poly.type
_entity_poly.pdbx_seq_one_letter_code
_entity_poly.pdbx_strand_id
1 'polypeptide(L)' 'MVTSLVSLLKGIPVKEKVAMTGEITLRGNVLPIGGVKEKVTAAHRSGIKEIILPDHNRKDLEDVPEHVEKGF' A
#
# COMPACT_ATOMS: atom_id res chain seq x y z
N MET A 1 1.59 10.24 -1.85
CA MET A 1 1.61 11.72 -1.87
C MET A 1 0.45 12.34 -1.11
N VAL A 2 -0.81 12.01 -1.44
CA VAL A 2 -1.99 12.63 -0.80
C VAL A 2 -1.96 12.55 0.72
N THR A 3 -1.66 11.37 1.28
CA THR A 3 -1.52 11.17 2.74
C THR A 3 -0.51 12.13 3.36
N SER A 4 0.65 12.33 2.73
CA SER A 4 1.70 13.24 3.21
C SER A 4 1.23 14.70 3.19
N LEU A 5 0.52 15.11 2.15
CA LEU A 5 -0.04 16.46 2.06
C LEU A 5 -1.11 16.71 3.14
N VAL A 6 -2.02 15.76 3.33
CA VAL A 6 -3.05 15.85 4.38
C VAL A 6 -2.42 15.87 5.77
N SER A 7 -1.42 15.02 6.00
CA SER A 7 -0.65 14.98 7.25
C SER A 7 0.00 16.34 7.54
N LEU A 8 0.68 16.93 6.55
CA LEU A 8 1.30 18.26 6.66
C LEU A 8 0.27 19.35 7.00
N LEU A 9 -0.87 19.37 6.29
CA LEU A 9 -1.90 20.39 6.49
C LEU A 9 -2.65 20.26 7.82
N LYS A 10 -2.77 19.04 8.35
CA LYS A 10 -3.50 18.77 9.59
C LYS A 10 -2.62 18.66 10.83
N GLY A 11 -1.29 18.57 10.66
CA GLY A 11 -0.37 18.30 11.76
C GLY A 11 -0.56 16.91 12.39
N ILE A 12 -1.16 15.96 11.66
CA ILE A 12 -1.42 14.61 12.14
C ILE A 12 -0.36 13.68 11.56
N PRO A 13 0.45 12.99 12.38
CA PRO A 13 1.49 12.09 11.88
C PRO A 13 0.89 10.86 11.19
N VAL A 14 1.57 10.37 10.15
CA VAL A 14 1.21 9.10 9.50
C VAL A 14 1.71 7.94 10.37
N LYS A 15 0.92 6.87 10.47
CA LYS A 15 1.26 5.66 11.23
C LYS A 15 2.58 5.05 10.73
N GLU A 16 3.48 4.74 11.65
CA GLU A 16 4.75 4.09 11.33
C GLU A 16 4.54 2.66 10.82
N LYS A 17 5.50 2.18 10.01
CA LYS A 17 5.52 0.80 9.46
C LYS A 17 4.28 0.44 8.63
N VAL A 18 3.62 1.46 8.06
CA VAL A 18 2.60 1.31 7.02
C VAL A 18 3.20 1.67 5.66
N ALA A 19 3.02 0.79 4.68
CA ALA A 19 3.28 1.08 3.28
C ALA A 19 1.96 1.27 2.52
N MET A 20 1.98 2.07 1.44
CA MET A 20 0.82 2.27 0.58
C MET A 20 1.24 2.42 -0.88
N THR A 21 0.47 1.84 -1.80
CA THR A 21 0.64 2.06 -3.24
C THR A 21 -0.72 2.11 -3.93
N GLY A 22 -0.82 2.91 -4.99
CA GLY A 22 -2.06 3.17 -5.70
C GLY A 22 -1.94 4.46 -6.50
N GLU A 23 -2.62 4.50 -7.64
CA GLU A 23 -2.81 5.74 -8.40
C GLU A 23 -4.09 6.43 -7.94
N ILE A 24 -4.15 7.77 -8.03
CA ILE A 24 -5.31 8.54 -7.61
C ILE A 24 -5.83 9.41 -8.76
N THR A 25 -7.15 9.42 -8.94
CA THR A 25 -7.82 10.34 -9.87
C THR A 25 -8.12 11.69 -9.20
N LEU A 26 -8.39 12.73 -9.99
CA LEU A 26 -8.86 14.02 -9.47
C LEU A 26 -10.17 13.93 -8.66
N ARG A 27 -10.96 12.88 -8.87
CA ARG A 27 -12.21 12.61 -8.13
C ARG A 27 -12.00 11.81 -6.84
N GLY A 28 -10.76 11.41 -6.55
CA GLY A 28 -10.41 10.66 -5.34
C GLY A 28 -10.51 9.14 -5.47
N ASN A 29 -10.83 8.61 -6.65
CA ASN A 29 -10.80 7.16 -6.87
C ASN A 29 -9.37 6.63 -6.86
N VAL A 30 -9.16 5.48 -6.21
CA VAL A 30 -7.88 4.75 -6.23
C VAL A 30 -7.91 3.73 -7.35
N LEU A 31 -6.95 3.80 -8.27
CA LEU A 31 -6.83 2.94 -9.44
C LEU A 31 -5.86 1.79 -9.19
N PRO A 32 -6.04 0.65 -9.89
CA PRO A 32 -5.13 -0.49 -9.78
C PRO A 32 -3.72 -0.15 -10.26
N ILE A 33 -2.75 -0.89 -9.74
CA ILE A 33 -1.33 -0.76 -10.08
C ILE A 33 -0.77 -2.09 -10.56
N GLY A 34 0.32 -2.03 -11.34
CA GLY A 34 1.13 -3.20 -11.68
C GLY A 34 2.20 -3.51 -10.64
N GLY A 35 2.74 -4.73 -10.71
CA GLY A 35 3.86 -5.19 -9.88
C GLY A 35 3.50 -5.32 -8.39
N VAL A 36 2.29 -5.81 -8.09
CA VAL A 36 1.80 -5.98 -6.71
C VAL A 36 2.73 -6.92 -5.93
N LYS A 37 3.09 -8.06 -6.52
CA LYS A 37 3.95 -9.07 -5.90
C LYS A 37 5.30 -8.54 -5.47
N GLU A 38 5.99 -7.80 -6.34
CA GLU A 38 7.31 -7.24 -6.07
C GLU A 38 7.23 -6.18 -4.97
N LYS A 39 6.19 -5.32 -5.01
CA LYS A 39 5.98 -4.26 -4.03
C LYS A 39 5.64 -4.80 -2.64
N VAL A 40 4.76 -5.80 -2.56
CA VAL A 40 4.38 -6.47 -1.31
C VAL A 40 5.58 -7.21 -0.71
N THR A 41 6.34 -7.94 -1.53
CA THR A 41 7.55 -8.66 -1.09
C THR A 41 8.63 -7.69 -0.58
N ALA A 42 8.82 -6.56 -1.26
CA ALA A 42 9.75 -5.52 -0.81
C ALA A 42 9.32 -4.90 0.51
N ALA A 43 8.04 -4.57 0.68
CA ALA A 43 7.51 -4.03 1.92
C ALA A 43 7.73 -4.98 3.11
N HIS A 44 7.42 -6.27 2.93
CA HIS A 44 7.66 -7.29 3.95
C HIS A 44 9.15 -7.39 4.33
N ARG A 45 10.05 -7.40 3.33
CA ARG A 45 11.51 -7.41 3.57
C ARG A 45 12.02 -6.17 4.32
N SER A 46 11.36 -5.03 4.15
CA SER A 46 11.68 -3.78 4.87
C SER A 46 11.07 -3.71 6.27
N GLY A 47 10.40 -4.76 6.75
CA GLY A 47 9.81 -4.80 8.10
C GLY A 47 8.54 -3.96 8.25
N ILE A 48 7.86 -3.67 7.14
CA ILE A 48 6.52 -3.08 7.15
C ILE A 48 5.53 -4.09 7.72
N LYS A 49 4.58 -3.59 8.53
CA LYS A 49 3.57 -4.42 9.21
C LYS A 49 2.19 -4.31 8.59
N GLU A 50 1.96 -3.31 7.75
CA GLU A 50 0.66 -3.08 7.16
C GLU A 50 0.85 -2.48 5.77
N ILE A 51 0.10 -2.99 4.79
CA ILE A 51 0.13 -2.49 3.43
C ILE A 51 -1.27 -2.10 2.95
N ILE A 52 -1.39 -0.90 2.40
CA ILE A 52 -2.62 -0.39 1.79
C ILE A 52 -2.49 -0.54 0.27
N LEU A 53 -3.45 -1.25 -0.32
CA LEU A 53 -3.50 -1.55 -1.76
C LEU A 53 -4.87 -1.15 -2.36
N PRO A 54 -4.96 -0.92 -3.68
CA PRO A 54 -6.23 -0.73 -4.37
C PRO A 54 -7.08 -2.00 -4.26
N ASP A 55 -8.38 -1.87 -4.00
CA ASP A 55 -9.29 -3.03 -3.88
C ASP A 55 -9.35 -3.85 -5.17
N HIS A 56 -9.21 -3.19 -6.33
CA HIS A 56 -9.12 -3.85 -7.63
C HIS A 56 -7.90 -4.78 -7.78
N ASN A 57 -6.85 -4.60 -6.98
CA ASN A 57 -5.67 -5.48 -6.99
C ASN A 57 -5.80 -6.70 -6.06
N ARG A 58 -6.98 -6.92 -5.46
CA ARG A 58 -7.21 -8.07 -4.55
C ARG A 58 -6.87 -9.41 -5.20
N LYS A 59 -7.11 -9.57 -6.50
CA LYS A 59 -6.79 -10.83 -7.22
C LYS A 59 -5.30 -11.04 -7.40
N ASP A 60 -4.52 -9.97 -7.56
CA ASP A 60 -3.06 -10.06 -7.69
C ASP A 60 -2.37 -10.47 -6.37
N LEU A 61 -3.11 -10.46 -5.25
CA LEU A 61 -2.60 -10.98 -3.98
C LEU A 61 -2.47 -12.51 -3.98
N GLU A 62 -3.24 -13.23 -4.79
CA GLU A 62 -3.14 -14.69 -4.92
C GLU A 62 -1.76 -15.12 -5.45
N ASP A 63 -1.07 -14.23 -6.19
CA ASP A 63 0.28 -14.47 -6.72
C ASP A 63 1.39 -14.19 -5.70
N VAL A 64 1.06 -13.63 -4.53
CA VAL A 64 1.98 -13.34 -3.44
C VAL A 64 2.22 -14.63 -2.65
N PRO A 65 3.49 -14.98 -2.35
CA PRO A 65 3.77 -16.17 -1.54
C PRO A 65 3.08 -16.09 -0.16
N GLU A 66 2.42 -17.17 0.28
CA GLU A 66 1.69 -17.20 1.56
C GLU A 66 2.51 -16.75 2.77
N HIS A 67 3.82 -17.02 2.79
CA HIS A 67 4.69 -16.61 3.90
C HIS A 67 4.88 -15.10 4.00
N VAL A 68 4.69 -14.38 2.89
CA VAL A 68 4.70 -12.91 2.83
C VAL A 68 3.34 -12.37 3.23
N GLU A 69 2.25 -13.00 2.77
CA GLU A 69 0.88 -12.61 3.10
C GLU A 69 0.59 -12.78 4.61
N LYS A 70 1.01 -13.91 5.21
CA LYS A 70 0.89 -14.18 6.64
C LYS A 70 1.86 -13.36 7.52
N GLY A 71 2.77 -12.60 6.89
CA GLY A 71 3.78 -11.79 7.57
C GLY A 71 3.35 -10.35 7.88
N PHE A 72 2.19 -9.92 7.37
CA PHE A 72 1.58 -8.62 7.69
C PHE A 72 0.57 -8.76 8.84
#